data_AF-A0A1Q9APA0-F1
#
_entry.id   AF-A0A1Q9APA0-F1
#
_cell.length_a   1.000
_cell.length_b   1.000
_cell.length_c   1.000
_cell.angle_alpha   90.00
_cell.angle_beta   90.00
_cell.angle_gamma   90.00
#
_symmetry.space_group_name_H-M   'P 1'
#
loop_
_entity.id
_entity.type
_entity.pdbx_description
1 polymer ?
#
loop_
_entity_poly.entity_id
_entity_poly.type
_entity_poly.pdbx_seq_one_letter_code
_entity_poly.pdbx_strand_id
1 'polypeptide(L)'
;MLYGGFKALFGSPYLYIAAGLTGLLFPFWRSVNNEGQRLWAQTAIDTVPSMLGFSMGGMAIMLAFSNASIFRAITQSGSPTSYFVTVVANFYHFILVQTLAIILALLCMAYPNDGTSVVGFLSFTYAILVGLATAGQLLGTAQIFNASGSLPERDDPSKPSDDN
;
A
#
# COMPACT_ATOMS: atom_id res chain seq x y z
N MET A 1 -4.30 14.67 -10.33
CA MET A 1 -4.33 13.66 -11.42
C MET A 1 -3.95 12.31 -10.84
N LEU A 2 -4.76 11.28 -11.11
CA LEU A 2 -4.90 10.03 -10.35
C LEU A 2 -3.81 8.97 -10.57
N TYR A 3 -2.85 9.28 -11.42
CA TYR A 3 -1.57 8.60 -11.50
C TYR A 3 -0.55 9.72 -11.63
N GLY A 4 0.23 9.97 -10.58
CA GLY A 4 1.57 10.48 -10.83
C GLY A 4 2.23 9.42 -11.70
N GLY A 5 2.39 9.67 -13.00
CA GLY A 5 2.86 8.68 -13.97
C GLY A 5 4.23 8.10 -13.60
N PHE A 6 4.87 7.37 -14.52
CA PHE A 6 6.21 6.78 -14.29
C PHE A 6 7.21 7.73 -13.58
N LYS A 7 7.10 9.06 -13.78
CA LYS A 7 7.85 10.09 -13.01
C LYS A 7 7.63 10.10 -11.49
N ALA A 8 6.42 9.88 -10.98
CA ALA A 8 6.19 9.83 -9.53
C ALA A 8 6.72 8.52 -8.91
N LEU A 9 6.79 7.44 -9.70
CA LEU A 9 7.44 6.20 -9.31
C LEU A 9 8.95 6.42 -9.06
N PHE A 10 9.63 7.15 -9.94
CA PHE A 10 11.05 7.51 -9.81
C PHE A 10 11.33 8.66 -8.82
N GLY A 11 10.32 9.42 -8.41
CA GLY A 11 10.43 10.47 -7.40
C GLY A 11 10.14 10.01 -5.96
N SER A 12 9.73 8.75 -5.77
CA SER A 12 9.30 8.25 -4.46
C SER A 12 10.51 8.04 -3.53
N PRO A 13 10.53 8.61 -2.31
CA PRO A 13 11.59 8.38 -1.33
C PRO A 13 11.78 6.89 -1.02
N TYR A 14 10.70 6.11 -1.08
CA TYR A 14 10.73 4.67 -0.86
C TYR A 14 11.55 3.91 -1.93
N LEU A 15 11.61 4.40 -3.17
CA LEU A 15 12.44 3.78 -4.21
C LEU A 15 13.93 3.96 -3.92
N TYR A 16 14.34 5.15 -3.46
CA TYR A 16 15.72 5.43 -3.08
C TYR A 16 16.15 4.61 -1.85
N ILE A 17 15.25 4.49 -0.86
CA ILE A 17 15.50 3.63 0.31
C ILE A 17 15.59 2.16 -0.13
N ALA A 18 14.69 1.69 -1.01
CA ALA A 18 14.75 0.34 -1.55
C ALA A 18 16.05 0.07 -2.31
N ALA A 19 16.53 1.02 -3.12
CA ALA A 19 17.81 0.92 -3.81
C ALA A 19 18.99 0.86 -2.82
N GLY A 20 18.99 1.69 -1.78
CA GLY A 20 19.97 1.65 -0.70
C GLY A 20 19.98 0.32 0.03
N LEU A 21 18.81 -0.20 0.40
CA LEU A 21 18.65 -1.52 1.03
C LEU A 21 19.08 -2.66 0.10
N THR A 22 18.81 -2.56 -1.20
CA THR A 22 19.25 -3.54 -2.20
C THR A 22 20.77 -3.57 -2.31
N GLY A 23 21.43 -2.41 -2.31
CA GLY A 23 22.89 -2.34 -2.26
C GLY A 23 23.47 -2.89 -0.96
N LEU A 24 22.87 -2.53 0.18
CA LEU A 24 23.32 -2.98 1.50
C LEU A 24 23.16 -4.50 1.69
N LEU A 25 22.05 -5.06 1.19
CA LEU A 25 21.72 -6.48 1.30
C LEU A 25 22.22 -7.30 0.10
N PHE A 26 23.29 -6.85 -0.57
CA PHE A 26 23.91 -7.61 -1.66
C PHE A 26 24.26 -9.06 -1.35
N PRO A 27 24.72 -9.42 -0.13
CA PRO A 27 25.04 -10.81 0.16
C PRO A 27 23.76 -11.66 0.12
N PHE A 28 22.64 -11.11 0.60
CA PHE A 28 21.38 -11.83 0.72
C PHE A 28 20.76 -12.11 -0.64
N TRP A 29 20.62 -11.11 -1.52
CA TRP A 29 19.98 -11.35 -2.82
C TRP A 29 20.89 -12.11 -3.81
N ARG A 30 22.20 -12.19 -3.55
CA ARG A 30 23.10 -13.08 -4.28
C ARG A 30 23.18 -14.49 -3.70
N SER A 31 22.80 -14.70 -2.44
CA SER A 31 22.89 -16.01 -1.80
C SER A 31 21.99 -17.03 -2.50
N VAL A 32 22.55 -18.23 -2.68
CA VAL A 32 21.93 -19.33 -3.40
C VAL A 32 21.76 -20.51 -2.45
N ASN A 33 20.64 -21.22 -2.54
CA ASN A 33 20.43 -22.47 -1.80
C ASN A 33 21.15 -23.65 -2.49
N ASN A 34 21.07 -24.84 -1.87
CA ASN A 34 21.67 -26.06 -2.41
C ASN A 34 21.10 -26.48 -3.79
N GLU A 35 19.97 -25.90 -4.20
CA GLU A 35 19.25 -26.19 -5.44
C GLU A 35 19.53 -25.14 -6.55
N GLY A 36 20.42 -24.18 -6.30
CA GLY A 36 20.74 -23.14 -7.29
C GLY A 36 19.77 -21.97 -7.33
N GLN A 37 18.79 -21.90 -6.42
CA GLN A 37 17.78 -20.84 -6.36
C GLN A 37 18.16 -19.71 -5.40
N ARG A 38 17.69 -18.50 -5.68
CA ARG A 38 17.93 -17.33 -4.82
C ARG A 38 17.02 -17.35 -3.61
N LEU A 39 17.61 -17.32 -2.40
CA LEU A 39 16.87 -17.42 -1.13
C LEU A 39 15.80 -16.34 -0.94
N TRP A 40 16.07 -15.13 -1.44
CA TRP A 40 15.13 -14.01 -1.33
C TRP A 40 13.82 -14.25 -2.09
N ALA A 41 13.85 -15.01 -3.19
CA ALA A 41 12.67 -15.23 -4.03
C ALA A 41 11.62 -16.06 -3.30
N GLN A 42 12.05 -17.11 -2.59
CA GLN A 42 11.16 -17.89 -1.72
C GLN A 42 10.62 -17.03 -0.58
N THR A 43 11.48 -16.23 0.05
CA THR A 43 11.06 -15.28 1.11
C THR A 43 9.97 -14.32 0.62
N ALA A 44 10.07 -13.85 -0.63
CA ALA A 44 9.06 -12.97 -1.23
C ALA A 44 7.72 -13.70 -1.45
N ILE A 45 7.75 -14.93 -1.96
CA ILE A 45 6.55 -15.76 -2.16
C ILE A 45 5.86 -16.05 -0.84
N ASP A 46 6.63 -16.27 0.24
CA ASP A 46 6.06 -16.60 1.55
C ASP A 46 5.48 -15.37 2.27
N THR A 47 6.08 -14.17 2.08
CA THR A 47 5.75 -12.98 2.88
C THR A 47 4.76 -12.03 2.20
N VAL A 48 4.92 -11.79 0.90
CA VAL A 48 4.13 -10.79 0.15
C VAL A 48 2.62 -11.10 0.18
N PRO A 49 2.16 -12.36 -0.02
CA PRO A 49 0.73 -12.68 0.03
C PRO A 49 0.09 -12.37 1.39
N SER A 50 0.80 -12.63 2.49
CA SER A 50 0.31 -12.30 3.84
C SER A 50 0.17 -10.79 4.04
N MET A 51 1.12 -9.99 3.55
CA MET A 51 1.04 -8.52 3.59
C MET A 51 -0.12 -7.98 2.73
N LEU A 52 -0.34 -8.58 1.55
CA LEU A 52 -1.48 -8.26 0.69
C LEU A 52 -2.81 -8.53 1.42
N GLY A 53 -2.95 -9.74 1.97
CA GLY A 53 -4.14 -10.15 2.70
C GLY A 53 -4.45 -9.27 3.90
N PHE A 54 -3.45 -8.96 4.74
CA PHE A 54 -3.61 -8.08 5.90
C PHE A 54 -4.09 -6.68 5.50
N SER A 55 -3.47 -6.09 4.48
CA SER A 55 -3.81 -4.73 4.06
C SER A 55 -5.21 -4.67 3.45
N MET A 56 -5.57 -5.62 2.59
CA MET A 56 -6.94 -5.72 2.05
C MET A 56 -7.97 -5.94 3.17
N GLY A 57 -7.65 -6.78 4.16
CA GLY A 57 -8.49 -6.96 5.34
C GLY A 57 -8.68 -5.67 6.13
N GLY A 58 -7.61 -4.91 6.37
CA GLY A 58 -7.67 -3.60 7.03
C GLY A 58 -8.53 -2.59 6.29
N MET A 59 -8.43 -2.53 4.95
CA MET A 59 -9.28 -1.69 4.11
C MET A 59 -10.75 -2.12 4.16
N ALA A 60 -11.02 -3.44 4.10
CA ALA A 60 -12.38 -3.97 4.18
C ALA A 60 -13.04 -3.62 5.51
N ILE A 61 -12.31 -3.76 6.63
CA ILE A 61 -12.76 -3.35 7.96
C ILE A 61 -13.05 -1.85 7.98
N MET A 62 -12.14 -1.02 7.46
CA MET A 62 -12.33 0.43 7.42
C MET A 62 -13.60 0.83 6.65
N LEU A 63 -13.87 0.20 5.50
CA LEU A 63 -15.10 0.43 4.74
C LEU A 63 -16.34 -0.06 5.48
N ALA A 64 -16.28 -1.24 6.10
CA ALA A 64 -17.40 -1.84 6.81
C ALA A 64 -17.86 -1.02 8.02
N PHE A 65 -16.93 -0.38 8.73
CA PHE A 65 -17.22 0.46 9.90
C PHE A 65 -17.38 1.96 9.58
N SER A 66 -17.37 2.36 8.31
CA SER A 66 -17.60 3.74 7.91
C SER A 66 -19.08 4.09 7.95
N ASN A 67 -19.49 5.04 8.81
CA ASN A 67 -20.85 5.59 8.79
C ASN A 67 -21.00 6.69 7.72
N ALA A 68 -22.24 7.12 7.44
CA ALA A 68 -22.52 8.10 6.38
C ALA A 68 -21.82 9.45 6.58
N SER A 69 -21.64 9.90 7.82
CA SER A 69 -20.95 11.16 8.15
C SER A 69 -19.45 11.07 7.84
N ILE A 70 -18.81 9.99 8.29
CA ILE A 70 -17.40 9.69 8.06
C ILE A 70 -17.14 9.51 6.56
N PHE A 71 -17.99 8.76 5.88
CA PHE A 71 -17.88 8.52 4.45
C PHE A 71 -18.00 9.83 3.65
N ARG A 72 -18.92 10.73 4.04
CA ARG A 72 -19.07 12.05 3.44
C ARG A 72 -17.85 12.94 3.66
N ALA A 73 -17.22 12.86 4.84
CA ALA A 73 -15.99 13.60 5.15
C ALA A 73 -14.81 13.18 4.27
N ILE A 74 -14.60 11.87 4.07
CA ILE A 74 -13.48 11.36 3.26
C ILE A 74 -13.72 11.45 1.75
N THR A 75 -14.98 11.39 1.29
CA THR A 75 -15.33 11.53 -0.13
C THR A 75 -15.35 12.98 -0.60
N GLN A 76 -15.37 13.96 0.31
CA GLN A 76 -15.28 15.40 0.00
C GLN A 76 -16.24 15.81 -1.12
N SER A 77 -17.52 15.45 -0.98
CA SER A 77 -18.59 15.72 -1.97
C SER A 77 -18.32 15.17 -3.37
N GLY A 78 -17.61 14.04 -3.48
CA GLY A 78 -17.30 13.40 -4.76
C GLY A 78 -16.14 14.07 -5.51
N SER A 79 -15.31 14.86 -4.82
CA SER A 79 -14.12 15.45 -5.44
C SER A 79 -13.23 14.37 -6.08
N PRO A 80 -12.77 14.56 -7.33
CA PRO A 80 -11.89 13.62 -8.01
C PRO A 80 -10.51 13.50 -7.34
N THR A 81 -10.19 14.39 -6.40
CA THR A 81 -8.97 14.34 -5.58
C THR A 81 -9.30 14.16 -4.10
N SER A 82 -10.45 13.52 -3.80
CA SER A 82 -10.86 13.28 -2.42
C SER A 82 -9.87 12.38 -1.68
N TYR A 83 -9.89 12.50 -0.35
CA TYR A 83 -9.08 11.66 0.53
C TYR A 83 -9.38 10.17 0.29
N PHE A 84 -10.66 9.81 0.13
CA PHE A 84 -11.09 8.47 -0.22
C PHE A 84 -10.42 7.94 -1.49
N VAL A 85 -10.47 8.69 -2.58
CA VAL A 85 -9.84 8.29 -3.85
C VAL A 85 -8.33 8.16 -3.69
N THR A 86 -7.70 9.03 -2.90
CA THR A 86 -6.26 8.95 -2.58
C THR A 86 -5.91 7.68 -1.83
N VAL A 87 -6.71 7.28 -0.83
CA VAL A 87 -6.54 6.02 -0.09
C VAL A 87 -6.68 4.82 -1.04
N VAL A 88 -7.74 4.77 -1.83
CA VAL A 88 -7.98 3.67 -2.77
C VAL A 88 -6.87 3.58 -3.83
N ALA A 89 -6.40 4.71 -4.35
CA ALA A 89 -5.31 4.74 -5.33
C ALA A 89 -3.98 4.22 -4.75
N ASN A 90 -3.64 4.61 -3.52
CA ASN A 90 -2.44 4.11 -2.84
C ASN A 90 -2.54 2.61 -2.54
N PHE A 91 -3.72 2.14 -2.13
CA PHE A 91 -4.01 0.71 -1.97
C PHE A 91 -3.84 -0.08 -3.27
N TYR A 92 -4.35 0.45 -4.37
CA TYR A 92 -4.20 -0.17 -5.68
C TYR A 92 -2.74 -0.24 -6.12
N HIS A 93 -1.98 0.86 -5.96
CA HIS A 93 -0.54 0.89 -6.24
C HIS A 93 0.22 -0.14 -5.38
N PHE A 94 -0.11 -0.24 -4.09
CA PHE A 94 0.44 -1.25 -3.21
C PHE A 94 0.21 -2.68 -3.72
N ILE A 95 -1.03 -3.00 -4.13
CA ILE A 95 -1.37 -4.32 -4.68
C ILE A 95 -0.57 -4.59 -5.97
N LEU A 96 -0.47 -3.61 -6.85
CA LEU A 96 0.31 -3.74 -8.09
C LEU A 96 1.78 -4.04 -7.82
N VAL A 97 2.43 -3.27 -6.95
CA VAL A 97 3.86 -3.44 -6.66
C VAL A 97 4.13 -4.79 -5.99
N GLN A 98 3.27 -5.21 -5.06
CA GLN A 98 3.36 -6.52 -4.42
C GLN A 98 3.18 -7.67 -5.43
N THR A 99 2.22 -7.54 -6.35
CA THR A 99 2.00 -8.53 -7.41
C THR A 99 3.21 -8.60 -8.34
N LEU A 100 3.79 -7.46 -8.74
CA LEU A 100 5.00 -7.39 -9.54
C LEU A 100 6.20 -8.02 -8.84
N ALA A 101 6.35 -7.84 -7.52
CA ALA A 101 7.41 -8.47 -6.74
C ALA A 101 7.32 -10.00 -6.77
N ILE A 102 6.11 -10.58 -6.65
CA ILE A 102 5.90 -12.02 -6.78
C ILE A 102 6.24 -12.52 -8.18
N ILE A 103 5.79 -11.81 -9.23
CA ILE A 103 6.10 -12.18 -10.62
C ILE A 103 7.62 -12.19 -10.86
N LEU A 104 8.33 -11.17 -10.36
CA LEU A 104 9.79 -11.10 -10.48
C LEU A 104 10.51 -12.16 -9.63
N ALA A 105 9.97 -12.53 -8.47
CA ALA A 105 10.50 -13.64 -7.67
C ALA A 105 10.36 -14.98 -8.42
N LEU A 106 9.20 -15.25 -9.01
CA LEU A 106 8.97 -16.44 -9.84
C LEU A 106 9.89 -16.46 -11.07
N LEU A 107 10.08 -15.32 -11.73
CA LEU A 107 11.04 -15.20 -12.85
C LEU A 107 12.48 -15.46 -12.40
N CYS A 108 12.86 -15.02 -11.20
CA CYS A 108 14.19 -15.28 -10.63
C CYS A 108 14.37 -16.76 -10.26
N MET A 109 13.32 -17.44 -9.78
CA MET A 109 13.35 -18.89 -9.54
C MET A 109 13.49 -19.69 -10.83
N ALA A 110 12.80 -19.28 -11.90
CA ALA A 110 12.87 -19.93 -13.20
C ALA A 110 14.21 -19.65 -13.92
N TYR A 111 14.73 -18.43 -13.81
CA TYR A 111 15.94 -17.96 -14.47
C TYR A 111 16.87 -17.26 -13.48
N PRO A 112 17.60 -18.03 -12.63
CA PRO A 112 18.45 -17.47 -11.58
C PRO A 112 19.69 -16.83 -12.19
N ASN A 113 19.67 -15.51 -12.37
CA ASN A 113 20.82 -14.71 -12.76
C ASN A 113 20.91 -13.45 -11.89
N ASP A 114 22.11 -12.86 -11.81
CA ASP A 114 22.32 -11.69 -10.94
C ASP A 114 21.49 -10.48 -11.37
N GLY A 115 21.19 -10.33 -12.67
CA GLY A 115 20.39 -9.25 -13.22
C GLY A 115 18.91 -9.34 -12.84
N THR A 116 18.29 -10.51 -12.99
CA THR A 116 16.91 -10.75 -12.53
C THR A 116 16.83 -10.70 -11.02
N SER A 117 17.87 -11.14 -10.32
CA SER A 117 17.95 -11.10 -8.87
C SER A 117 17.97 -9.66 -8.33
N VAL A 118 18.81 -8.77 -8.88
CA VAL A 118 18.88 -7.38 -8.40
C VAL A 118 17.59 -6.61 -8.67
N VAL A 119 17.01 -6.78 -9.87
CA VAL A 119 15.74 -6.11 -10.23
C VAL A 119 14.58 -6.66 -9.40
N GLY A 120 14.52 -7.99 -9.23
CA GLY A 120 13.49 -8.64 -8.43
C GLY A 120 13.57 -8.27 -6.95
N PHE A 121 14.78 -8.28 -6.38
CA PHE A 121 14.99 -7.90 -4.98
C PHE A 121 14.72 -6.41 -4.71
N LEU A 122 15.07 -5.54 -5.66
CA LEU A 122 14.70 -4.13 -5.61
C LEU A 122 13.18 -3.94 -5.59
N SER A 123 12.46 -4.65 -6.46
CA SER A 123 10.99 -4.62 -6.48
C SER A 123 10.40 -5.18 -5.18
N PHE A 124 10.98 -6.25 -4.63
CA PHE A 124 10.54 -6.86 -3.38
C PHE A 124 10.72 -5.93 -2.17
N THR A 125 11.89 -5.33 -2.02
CA THR A 125 12.14 -4.34 -0.96
C THR A 125 11.25 -3.11 -1.10
N TYR A 126 11.05 -2.61 -2.32
CA TYR A 126 10.10 -1.53 -2.58
C TYR A 126 8.66 -1.93 -2.20
N ALA A 127 8.24 -3.16 -2.51
CA ALA A 127 6.92 -3.68 -2.16
C ALA A 127 6.67 -3.69 -0.65
N ILE A 128 7.67 -4.14 0.14
CA ILE A 128 7.60 -4.13 1.61
C ILE A 128 7.42 -2.69 2.13
N LEU A 129 8.23 -1.75 1.62
CA LEU A 129 8.18 -0.35 2.06
C LEU A 129 6.86 0.33 1.71
N VAL A 130 6.32 0.07 0.51
CA VAL A 130 4.99 0.56 0.12
C VAL A 130 3.91 -0.05 1.01
N GLY A 131 4.06 -1.31 1.44
CA GLY A 131 3.17 -1.92 2.43
C GLY A 131 3.16 -1.21 3.77
N LEU A 132 4.32 -0.84 4.29
CA LEU A 132 4.43 -0.03 5.50
C LEU A 132 3.75 1.33 5.33
N ALA A 133 3.93 1.98 4.18
CA ALA A 133 3.30 3.27 3.88
C ALA A 133 1.76 3.14 3.86
N THR A 134 1.22 2.09 3.24
CA THR A 134 -0.23 1.81 3.19
C THR A 134 -0.80 1.53 4.58
N ALA A 135 -0.07 0.79 5.42
CA ALA A 135 -0.47 0.57 6.82
C ALA A 135 -0.52 1.89 7.61
N GLY A 136 0.47 2.77 7.42
CA GLY A 136 0.46 4.12 7.99
C GLY A 136 -0.72 4.97 7.51
N GLN A 137 -1.11 4.84 6.25
CA GLN A 137 -2.29 5.54 5.70
C GLN A 137 -3.61 5.03 6.29
N LEU A 138 -3.73 3.73 6.57
CA LEU A 138 -4.88 3.20 7.32
C LEU A 138 -4.95 3.78 8.73
N LEU A 139 -3.81 3.86 9.43
CA LEU A 139 -3.75 4.49 10.76
C LEU A 139 -4.18 5.96 10.70
N GLY A 140 -3.69 6.73 9.71
CA GLY A 140 -4.12 8.11 9.51
C GLY A 140 -5.61 8.23 9.23
N THR A 141 -6.17 7.28 8.47
CA THR A 141 -7.63 7.23 8.23
C THR A 141 -8.41 6.93 9.51
N ALA A 142 -7.92 6.01 10.35
CA ALA A 142 -8.52 5.72 11.65
C ALA A 142 -8.48 6.93 12.59
N GLN A 143 -7.40 7.72 12.58
CA GLN A 143 -7.31 8.97 13.33
C GLN A 143 -8.33 10.01 12.85
N ILE A 144 -8.55 10.13 11.54
CA ILE A 144 -9.60 11.00 10.97
C ILE A 144 -10.98 10.54 11.45
N PHE A 145 -11.23 9.23 11.51
CA PHE A 145 -12.51 8.69 11.97
C PHE A 145 -12.73 9.03 13.45
N ASN A 146 -11.70 8.83 14.29
CA ASN A 146 -11.75 9.15 15.71
C ASN A 146 -11.98 10.66 15.94
N ALA A 147 -11.29 11.53 15.19
CA ALA A 147 -11.49 12.97 15.26
C ALA A 147 -12.90 13.38 14.81
N SER A 148 -13.42 12.77 13.75
CA SER A 148 -14.75 13.07 13.20
C SER A 148 -15.89 12.66 14.14
N GLY A 149 -15.69 11.60 14.93
CA GLY A 149 -16.63 11.17 15.96
C GLY A 149 -16.71 12.09 17.19
N SER A 150 -15.74 13.00 17.36
CA SER A 150 -15.69 13.96 18.48
C SER A 150 -16.38 15.31 18.20
N LEU A 151 -16.84 15.54 16.96
CA LEU A 151 -17.52 16.77 16.60
C LEU A 151 -18.99 16.72 17.03
N PRO A 152 -19.53 17.79 17.67
CA PRO A 152 -20.96 17.89 17.95
C PRO A 152 -21.76 17.73 16.65
N GLU A 153 -22.85 16.99 16.71
CA GLU A 153 -23.80 16.84 15.60
C GLU A 153 -24.23 18.24 15.17
N ARG A 154 -23.80 18.67 13.97
CA ARG A 154 -24.17 19.99 13.45
C ARG A 154 -25.68 19.98 13.26
N ASP A 155 -26.40 20.85 13.96
CA ASP A 155 -27.83 21.05 13.77
C ASP A 155 -28.10 21.24 12.28
N ASP A 156 -28.84 20.29 11.74
CA ASP A 156 -29.26 20.28 10.34
C ASP A 156 -30.28 21.41 10.16
N PRO A 157 -29.98 22.48 9.40
CA PRO A 157 -30.93 23.55 9.15
C PRO A 157 -32.16 23.10 8.33
N SER A 158 -32.18 21.85 7.86
CA SER A 158 -33.31 21.24 7.17
C SER A 158 -34.22 20.38 8.05
N LYS A 159 -33.92 20.21 9.36
CA LYS A 159 -34.88 19.62 10.29
C LYS A 159 -36.04 20.61 10.47
N PRO A 160 -37.29 20.22 10.17
CA PRO A 160 -38.44 21.06 10.45
C PRO A 160 -38.47 21.33 11.96
N SER A 161 -38.70 22.58 12.34
CA SER A 161 -39.00 22.94 13.72
C SER A 161 -40.32 22.28 14.08
N ASP A 162 -40.26 21.26 14.94
CA ASP A 162 -41.44 20.75 15.64
C ASP A 162 -41.84 21.81 16.68
N ASP A 163 -42.46 22.89 16.21
CA ASP A 163 -43.14 23.87 17.05
C ASP A 163 -44.50 23.27 17.45
N ASN A 164 -44.58 22.84 18.70
CA ASN A 164 -45.83 22.60 19.44
C ASN A 164 -46.40 23.91 19.98
#